data_AF-A0A0W0TY55-F1
#
_entry.id   AF-A0A0W0TY55-F1
#
_cell.length_a   1.000
_cell.length_b   1.000
_cell.length_c   1.000
_cell.angle_alpha   90.00
_cell.angle_beta   90.00
_cell.angle_gamma   90.00
#
_symmetry.space_group_name_H-M   'P 1'
#
loop_
_entity.id
_entity.type
_entity.pdbx_description
1 polymer ?
#
loop_
_entity_poly.entity_id
_entity_poly.type
_entity_poly.pdbx_seq_one_letter_code
_entity_poly.pdbx_strand_id
1 'polypeptide(L)'
;TADDLVQIMQALPQNLQSLNLSGNDLDDKTADDLVKIMQALPQNLQSLNLSVNSLGTKTADELVKIMQALPQNLRSLELRGNDLYIKTAADLVQIMQALPQNLQSLNLSVNSLGAKTADDLVQIMQALPQNLQSLNLSGNDLDDKTADDLVQIMQALPQNLQSLDLSLNDLRTKTADDLVKMMQALPQNLQSLDLSWNGLHTKTDAELIAILQVIRASTLIELKLGDRIMLRPAVKAAYDTIIGINTHNSFQKE
;
A
#
# COMPACT_ATOMS: atom_id res chain seq x y z
N THR A 1 -18.33 23.20 -12.87
CA THR A 1 -19.24 22.90 -11.74
C THR A 1 -19.23 21.39 -11.50
N ALA A 2 -19.91 20.89 -10.46
CA ALA A 2 -20.05 19.44 -10.28
C ALA A 2 -20.80 18.78 -11.44
N ASP A 3 -21.86 19.44 -11.94
CA ASP A 3 -22.63 18.97 -13.09
C ASP A 3 -21.79 18.89 -14.37
N ASP A 4 -20.91 19.87 -14.61
CA ASP A 4 -19.98 19.82 -15.76
C ASP A 4 -19.05 18.61 -15.68
N LEU A 5 -18.52 18.30 -14.48
CA LEU A 5 -17.66 17.13 -14.28
C LEU A 5 -18.44 15.83 -14.49
N VAL A 6 -19.67 15.75 -14.01
CA VAL A 6 -20.56 14.60 -14.27
C VAL A 6 -20.78 14.41 -15.77
N GLN A 7 -21.06 15.48 -16.52
CA GLN A 7 -21.22 15.42 -17.97
C GLN A 7 -19.93 14.95 -18.66
N ILE A 8 -18.76 15.44 -18.21
CA ILE A 8 -17.46 14.98 -18.71
C ILE A 8 -17.29 13.49 -18.46
N MET A 9 -17.54 13.00 -17.24
CA MET A 9 -17.41 11.57 -16.90
C MET A 9 -18.31 10.69 -17.76
N GLN A 10 -19.55 11.11 -18.00
CA GLN A 10 -20.50 10.40 -18.85
C GLN A 10 -20.09 10.40 -20.34
N ALA A 11 -19.42 11.45 -20.79
CA ALA A 11 -18.93 11.58 -22.15
C ALA A 11 -17.60 10.82 -22.40
N LEU A 12 -16.95 10.30 -21.35
CA LEU A 12 -15.74 9.51 -21.51
C LEU A 12 -15.99 8.23 -22.33
N PRO A 13 -14.99 7.75 -23.09
CA PRO A 13 -15.12 6.52 -23.86
C PRO A 13 -15.50 5.33 -22.96
N GLN A 14 -16.49 4.55 -23.38
CA GLN A 14 -16.98 3.41 -22.58
C GLN A 14 -15.98 2.26 -22.46
N ASN A 15 -14.94 2.26 -23.29
CA ASN A 15 -13.80 1.34 -23.22
C ASN A 15 -12.62 1.88 -22.39
N LEU A 16 -12.76 3.04 -21.74
CA LEU A 16 -11.73 3.61 -20.88
C LEU A 16 -11.49 2.69 -19.67
N GLN A 17 -10.25 2.27 -19.49
CA GLN A 17 -9.85 1.35 -18.41
C GLN A 17 -9.13 2.03 -17.25
N SER A 18 -8.50 3.18 -17.48
CA SER A 18 -7.78 3.94 -16.47
C SER A 18 -8.12 5.42 -16.56
N LEU A 19 -8.33 6.05 -15.41
CA LEU A 19 -8.61 7.47 -15.29
C LEU A 19 -7.76 8.05 -14.16
N ASN A 20 -7.14 9.20 -14.44
CA ASN A 20 -6.38 9.95 -13.45
C ASN A 20 -7.11 11.25 -13.10
N LEU A 21 -7.55 11.36 -11.85
CA LEU A 21 -8.14 12.55 -11.25
C LEU A 21 -7.26 13.09 -10.10
N SER A 22 -5.97 12.74 -10.07
CA SER A 22 -5.05 13.24 -9.07
C SER A 22 -4.84 14.76 -9.18
N GLY A 23 -4.74 15.47 -8.05
CA GLY A 23 -4.42 16.90 -8.05
C GLY A 23 -5.52 17.79 -8.63
N ASN A 24 -6.79 17.47 -8.35
CA ASN A 24 -7.95 18.22 -8.85
C ASN A 24 -8.77 18.89 -7.74
N ASP A 25 -8.18 19.05 -6.55
CA ASP A 25 -8.81 19.69 -5.39
C ASP A 25 -10.23 19.15 -5.16
N LEU A 26 -10.38 17.83 -5.21
CA LEU A 26 -11.69 17.18 -5.08
C LEU A 26 -12.31 17.44 -3.70
N ASP A 27 -11.50 17.78 -2.69
CA ASP A 27 -11.96 18.23 -1.40
C ASP A 27 -12.74 19.56 -1.43
N ASP A 28 -12.58 20.41 -2.44
CA ASP A 28 -13.41 21.62 -2.59
C ASP A 28 -14.85 21.30 -3.03
N LYS A 29 -15.13 20.07 -3.50
CA LYS A 29 -16.48 19.65 -3.90
C LYS A 29 -17.26 19.10 -2.72
N THR A 30 -18.58 19.25 -2.73
CA THR A 30 -19.40 18.62 -1.70
C THR A 30 -19.32 17.09 -1.82
N ALA A 31 -19.59 16.35 -0.75
CA ALA A 31 -19.58 14.89 -0.82
C ALA A 31 -20.62 14.36 -1.81
N ASP A 32 -21.80 14.99 -1.87
CA ASP A 32 -22.86 14.61 -2.81
C ASP A 32 -22.43 14.84 -4.27
N ASP A 33 -21.66 15.90 -4.55
CA ASP A 33 -21.09 16.14 -5.87
C ASP A 33 -20.07 15.06 -6.24
N LEU A 34 -19.17 14.70 -5.32
CA LEU A 34 -18.19 13.63 -5.55
C LEU A 34 -18.89 12.29 -5.76
N VAL A 35 -19.92 11.97 -4.99
CA VAL A 35 -20.73 10.75 -5.19
C VAL A 35 -21.32 10.72 -6.61
N LYS A 36 -21.92 11.82 -7.08
CA LYS A 36 -22.44 11.90 -8.46
C LYS A 36 -21.35 11.73 -9.50
N ILE A 37 -20.18 12.33 -9.28
CA ILE A 37 -19.02 12.20 -10.17
C ILE A 37 -18.53 10.75 -10.22
N MET A 38 -18.39 10.06 -9.07
CA MET A 38 -17.96 8.67 -9.03
C MET A 38 -18.96 7.72 -9.69
N GLN A 39 -20.27 7.96 -9.50
CA GLN A 39 -21.34 7.19 -10.17
C GLN A 39 -21.39 7.40 -11.68
N ALA A 40 -20.91 8.55 -12.16
CA ALA A 40 -20.86 8.90 -13.57
C ALA A 40 -19.64 8.30 -14.30
N LEU A 41 -18.69 7.69 -13.58
CA LEU A 41 -17.52 7.07 -14.17
C LEU A 41 -17.90 5.89 -15.08
N PRO A 42 -17.12 5.61 -16.16
CA PRO A 42 -17.36 4.48 -17.03
C PRO A 42 -17.39 3.15 -16.26
N GLN A 43 -18.39 2.30 -16.54
CA GLN A 43 -18.59 1.03 -15.81
C GLN A 43 -17.46 0.00 -16.03
N ASN A 44 -16.69 0.14 -17.12
CA ASN A 44 -15.55 -0.72 -17.44
C ASN A 44 -14.23 -0.20 -16.88
N LEU A 45 -14.25 0.89 -16.11
CA LEU A 45 -13.05 1.46 -15.50
C LEU A 45 -12.45 0.47 -14.50
N GLN A 46 -11.15 0.18 -14.65
CA GLN A 46 -10.42 -0.78 -13.81
C GLN A 46 -9.40 -0.12 -12.89
N SER A 47 -8.91 1.07 -13.25
CA SER A 47 -7.93 1.82 -12.46
C SER A 47 -8.38 3.28 -12.32
N LEU A 48 -8.35 3.78 -11.09
CA LEU A 48 -8.69 5.14 -10.77
C LEU A 48 -7.63 5.73 -9.85
N ASN A 49 -7.11 6.89 -10.25
CA ASN A 49 -6.18 7.64 -9.41
C ASN A 49 -6.86 8.86 -8.80
N LEU A 50 -7.01 8.87 -7.47
CA LEU A 50 -7.55 9.97 -6.66
C LEU A 50 -6.48 10.60 -5.77
N SER A 51 -5.20 10.40 -6.06
CA SER A 51 -4.09 10.87 -5.24
C SER A 51 -4.05 12.41 -5.15
N VAL A 52 -3.54 12.96 -4.05
CA VAL A 52 -3.31 14.41 -3.93
C VAL A 52 -4.60 15.22 -4.14
N ASN A 53 -5.64 14.87 -3.40
CA ASN A 53 -6.93 15.57 -3.43
C ASN A 53 -7.42 15.94 -2.01
N SER A 54 -6.52 15.84 -1.01
CA SER A 54 -6.79 16.13 0.40
C SER A 54 -8.11 15.54 0.91
N LEU A 55 -8.46 14.32 0.45
CA LEU A 55 -9.73 13.67 0.78
C LEU A 55 -9.92 13.48 2.29
N GLY A 56 -8.85 13.42 3.09
CA GLY A 56 -8.90 13.38 4.55
C GLY A 56 -9.61 14.57 5.22
N THR A 57 -9.82 15.70 4.51
CA THR A 57 -10.60 16.85 5.00
C THR A 57 -12.11 16.55 5.02
N LYS A 58 -12.58 15.58 4.23
CA LYS A 58 -13.97 15.10 4.29
C LYS A 58 -14.25 14.39 5.61
N THR A 59 -15.51 14.42 6.05
CA THR A 59 -15.93 13.61 7.19
C THR A 59 -15.87 12.11 6.85
N ALA A 60 -15.83 11.26 7.88
CA ALA A 60 -15.76 9.82 7.68
C ALA A 60 -16.97 9.29 6.89
N ASP A 61 -18.18 9.72 7.26
CA ASP A 61 -19.42 9.34 6.59
C ASP A 61 -19.46 9.78 5.12
N GLU A 62 -18.91 10.95 4.80
CA GLU A 62 -18.79 11.43 3.43
C GLU A 62 -17.83 10.56 2.62
N LEU A 63 -16.65 10.24 3.15
CA LEU A 63 -15.70 9.35 2.47
C LEU A 63 -16.26 7.96 2.27
N VAL A 64 -16.96 7.39 3.24
CA VAL A 64 -17.65 6.10 3.11
C VAL A 64 -18.61 6.13 1.92
N LYS A 65 -19.45 7.18 1.80
CA LYS A 65 -20.37 7.33 0.66
C LYS A 65 -19.62 7.46 -0.67
N ILE A 66 -18.52 8.22 -0.70
CA ILE A 66 -17.70 8.39 -1.90
C ILE A 66 -17.06 7.07 -2.33
N MET A 67 -16.50 6.29 -1.39
CA MET A 67 -15.91 4.98 -1.69
C MET A 67 -16.96 3.97 -2.18
N GLN A 68 -18.16 3.97 -1.59
CA GLN A 68 -19.28 3.14 -2.04
C GLN A 68 -19.79 3.51 -3.44
N ALA A 69 -19.61 4.76 -3.85
CA ALA A 69 -20.01 5.26 -5.16
C ALA A 69 -19.02 4.89 -6.28
N LEU A 70 -17.85 4.33 -5.95
CA LEU A 70 -16.86 3.90 -6.94
C LEU A 70 -17.39 2.74 -7.80
N PRO A 71 -16.94 2.63 -9.07
CA PRO A 71 -17.31 1.52 -9.95
C PRO A 71 -16.97 0.16 -9.35
N GLN A 72 -17.92 -0.78 -9.40
CA GLN A 72 -17.77 -2.12 -8.79
C GLN A 72 -16.73 -3.01 -9.49
N ASN A 73 -16.38 -2.69 -10.73
CA ASN A 73 -15.35 -3.39 -11.52
C ASN A 73 -13.94 -2.84 -11.29
N LEU A 74 -13.78 -1.84 -10.41
CA LEU A 74 -12.49 -1.24 -10.12
C LEU A 74 -11.55 -2.26 -9.47
N ARG A 75 -10.34 -2.38 -10.02
CA ARG A 75 -9.29 -3.29 -9.55
C ARG A 75 -8.11 -2.57 -8.92
N SER A 76 -7.87 -1.32 -9.29
CA SER A 76 -6.77 -0.49 -8.78
C SER A 76 -7.30 0.87 -8.34
N LEU A 77 -6.93 1.28 -7.14
CA LEU A 77 -7.28 2.58 -6.58
C LEU A 77 -6.05 3.23 -5.96
N GLU A 78 -5.75 4.45 -6.40
CA GLU A 78 -4.68 5.26 -5.82
C GLU A 78 -5.26 6.32 -4.90
N LEU A 79 -4.94 6.25 -3.60
CA LEU A 79 -5.29 7.22 -2.56
C LEU A 79 -4.05 7.89 -1.97
N ARG A 80 -2.92 7.88 -2.70
CA ARG A 80 -1.66 8.47 -2.23
C ARG A 80 -1.83 9.95 -1.90
N GLY A 81 -1.25 10.42 -0.78
CA GLY A 81 -1.23 11.85 -0.50
C GLY A 81 -2.61 12.46 -0.28
N ASN A 82 -3.44 11.86 0.58
CA ASN A 82 -4.80 12.35 0.86
C ASN A 82 -5.01 12.70 2.33
N ASP A 83 -3.94 12.89 3.10
CA ASP A 83 -3.99 13.31 4.50
C ASP A 83 -4.88 12.42 5.38
N LEU A 84 -4.93 11.12 5.10
CA LEU A 84 -5.83 10.19 5.80
C LEU A 84 -5.50 10.07 7.30
N TYR A 85 -4.31 10.46 7.76
CA TYR A 85 -3.98 10.57 9.17
C TYR A 85 -4.94 11.47 9.98
N ILE A 86 -5.65 12.40 9.34
CA ILE A 86 -6.63 13.28 10.02
C ILE A 86 -7.80 12.46 10.59
N LYS A 87 -8.12 11.31 9.99
CA LYS A 87 -9.21 10.43 10.43
C LYS A 87 -8.85 9.66 11.69
N THR A 88 -9.83 9.32 12.52
CA THR A 88 -9.59 8.39 13.63
C THR A 88 -9.37 6.97 13.09
N ALA A 89 -8.88 6.05 13.92
CA ALA A 89 -8.73 4.66 13.51
C ALA A 89 -10.07 4.02 13.14
N ALA A 90 -11.12 4.29 13.93
CA ALA A 90 -12.47 3.82 13.67
C ALA A 90 -13.01 4.34 12.32
N ASP A 91 -12.78 5.61 12.01
CA ASP A 91 -13.16 6.20 10.72
C ASP A 91 -12.44 5.49 9.56
N LEU A 92 -11.12 5.28 9.67
CA LEU A 92 -10.34 4.60 8.64
C LEU A 92 -10.80 3.15 8.44
N VAL A 93 -11.14 2.43 9.51
CA VAL A 93 -11.73 1.09 9.41
C VAL A 93 -13.02 1.12 8.58
N GLN A 94 -13.93 2.06 8.86
CA GLN A 94 -15.17 2.19 8.08
C GLN A 94 -14.91 2.54 6.61
N ILE A 95 -13.94 3.43 6.36
CA ILE A 95 -13.55 3.83 5.00
C ILE A 95 -12.95 2.64 4.22
N MET A 96 -12.06 1.85 4.84
CA MET A 96 -11.47 0.67 4.18
C MET A 96 -12.52 -0.40 3.87
N GLN A 97 -13.48 -0.61 4.77
CA GLN A 97 -14.61 -1.53 4.55
C GLN A 97 -15.55 -1.07 3.43
N ALA A 98 -15.60 0.24 3.15
CA ALA A 98 -16.42 0.83 2.10
C ALA A 98 -15.78 0.74 0.70
N LEU A 99 -14.51 0.32 0.59
CA LEU A 99 -13.83 0.14 -0.69
C LEU A 99 -14.47 -0.98 -1.53
N PRO A 100 -14.37 -0.92 -2.87
CA PRO A 100 -14.85 -1.96 -3.75
C PRO A 100 -14.26 -3.34 -3.41
N GLN A 101 -15.12 -4.37 -3.32
CA GLN A 101 -14.70 -5.72 -2.90
C GLN A 101 -13.81 -6.44 -3.93
N ASN A 102 -13.84 -6.02 -5.20
CA ASN A 102 -13.03 -6.56 -6.28
C ASN A 102 -11.65 -5.90 -6.40
N LEU A 103 -11.31 -4.99 -5.48
CA LEU A 103 -10.05 -4.27 -5.51
C LEU A 103 -8.87 -5.23 -5.29
N GLN A 104 -7.90 -5.18 -6.20
CA GLN A 104 -6.69 -6.00 -6.20
C GLN A 104 -5.44 -5.20 -5.87
N SER A 105 -5.45 -3.89 -6.14
CA SER A 105 -4.34 -2.98 -5.84
C SER A 105 -4.84 -1.71 -5.16
N LEU A 106 -4.17 -1.34 -4.07
CA LEU A 106 -4.49 -0.15 -3.29
C LEU A 106 -3.20 0.59 -2.94
N ASN A 107 -3.16 1.89 -3.23
CA ASN A 107 -2.07 2.75 -2.81
C ASN A 107 -2.51 3.70 -1.70
N LEU A 108 -1.94 3.52 -0.51
CA LEU A 108 -2.11 4.37 0.67
C LEU A 108 -0.82 5.13 1.02
N SER A 109 0.14 5.21 0.10
CA SER A 109 1.40 5.91 0.36
C SER A 109 1.21 7.38 0.70
N VAL A 110 2.15 7.95 1.47
CA VAL A 110 2.16 9.38 1.79
C VAL A 110 0.85 9.85 2.45
N ASN A 111 0.35 9.08 3.40
CA ASN A 111 -0.84 9.44 4.18
C ASN A 111 -0.55 9.65 5.66
N SER A 112 0.74 9.62 6.06
CA SER A 112 1.22 9.74 7.44
C SER A 112 0.51 8.79 8.41
N LEU A 113 0.21 7.58 7.97
CA LEU A 113 -0.48 6.58 8.78
C LEU A 113 0.32 6.18 10.05
N GLY A 114 1.64 6.40 10.07
CA GLY A 114 2.49 6.25 11.24
C GLY A 114 2.10 7.12 12.44
N ALA A 115 1.30 8.18 12.24
CA ALA A 115 0.70 8.94 13.34
C ALA A 115 -0.33 8.12 14.16
N LYS A 116 -0.77 6.96 13.66
CA LYS A 116 -1.63 6.02 14.38
C LYS A 116 -0.83 5.13 15.32
N THR A 117 -1.49 4.63 16.36
CA THR A 117 -0.90 3.61 17.24
C THR A 117 -0.74 2.28 16.51
N ALA A 118 0.03 1.35 17.08
CA ALA A 118 0.18 0.02 16.50
C ALA A 118 -1.17 -0.73 16.44
N ASP A 119 -1.94 -0.69 17.54
CA ASP A 119 -3.27 -1.30 17.62
C ASP A 119 -4.24 -0.72 16.59
N ASP A 120 -4.21 0.61 16.39
CA ASP A 120 -5.01 1.27 15.35
C ASP A 120 -4.63 0.77 13.95
N LEU A 121 -3.33 0.69 13.64
CA LEU A 121 -2.85 0.19 12.34
C LEU A 121 -3.25 -1.26 12.12
N VAL A 122 -3.18 -2.11 13.15
CA VAL A 122 -3.65 -3.50 13.09
C VAL A 122 -5.13 -3.55 12.69
N GLN A 123 -5.99 -2.75 13.34
CA GLN A 123 -7.42 -2.69 12.99
C GLN A 123 -7.65 -2.19 11.55
N ILE A 124 -6.89 -1.18 11.12
CA ILE A 124 -7.00 -0.63 9.76
C ILE A 124 -6.56 -1.67 8.72
N MET A 125 -5.45 -2.39 8.94
CA MET A 125 -4.97 -3.43 8.01
C MET A 125 -5.97 -4.58 7.90
N GLN A 126 -6.59 -5.00 9.01
CA GLN A 126 -7.62 -6.04 9.02
C GLN A 126 -8.91 -5.63 8.27
N ALA A 127 -9.16 -4.32 8.17
CA ALA A 127 -10.32 -3.76 7.47
C ALA A 127 -10.13 -3.64 5.94
N LEU A 128 -8.92 -3.89 5.43
CA LEU A 128 -8.63 -3.83 4.00
C LEU A 128 -9.38 -4.93 3.22
N PRO A 129 -9.69 -4.70 1.93
CA PRO A 129 -10.31 -5.71 1.08
C PRO A 129 -9.52 -7.03 1.04
N GLN A 130 -10.22 -8.16 1.21
CA GLN A 130 -9.56 -9.47 1.33
C GLN A 130 -8.98 -9.99 0.00
N ASN A 131 -9.45 -9.46 -1.13
CA ASN A 131 -8.96 -9.80 -2.48
C ASN A 131 -7.70 -9.01 -2.88
N LEU A 132 -7.17 -8.17 -1.97
CA LEU A 132 -6.04 -7.32 -2.26
C LEU A 132 -4.77 -8.15 -2.49
N GLN A 133 -4.12 -7.91 -3.63
CA GLN A 133 -2.87 -8.55 -4.05
C GLN A 133 -1.68 -7.60 -3.98
N SER A 134 -1.91 -6.29 -4.08
CA SER A 134 -0.88 -5.26 -4.01
C SER A 134 -1.28 -4.13 -3.08
N LEU A 135 -0.38 -3.79 -2.16
CA LEU A 135 -0.57 -2.71 -1.19
C LEU A 135 0.67 -1.83 -1.17
N ASN A 136 0.48 -0.53 -1.33
CA ASN A 136 1.54 0.45 -1.15
C ASN A 136 1.33 1.26 0.14
N LEU A 137 2.25 1.12 1.08
CA LEU A 137 2.33 1.84 2.35
C LEU A 137 3.58 2.72 2.44
N SER A 138 4.23 3.03 1.30
CA SER A 138 5.43 3.85 1.30
C SER A 138 5.20 5.26 1.85
N GLY A 139 6.21 5.86 2.48
CA GLY A 139 6.10 7.25 2.93
C GLY A 139 5.06 7.47 4.02
N ASN A 140 4.88 6.53 4.95
CA ASN A 140 3.90 6.64 6.04
C ASN A 140 4.54 6.81 7.42
N ASP A 141 5.84 7.08 7.52
CA ASP A 141 6.53 7.40 8.79
C ASP A 141 6.35 6.32 9.87
N LEU A 142 6.60 5.05 9.51
CA LEU A 142 6.47 3.90 10.43
C LEU A 142 7.68 3.71 11.36
N ASP A 143 8.62 4.66 11.42
CA ASP A 143 9.88 4.56 12.14
C ASP A 143 9.73 4.58 13.66
N ASP A 144 8.71 5.26 14.19
CA ASP A 144 8.41 5.30 15.62
C ASP A 144 7.81 3.99 16.17
N LYS A 145 7.44 3.04 15.31
CA LYS A 145 6.90 1.74 15.73
C LYS A 145 7.99 0.83 16.27
N THR A 146 7.73 0.14 17.36
CA THR A 146 8.67 -0.86 17.91
C THR A 146 8.74 -2.10 16.99
N ALA A 147 9.70 -2.99 17.24
CA ALA A 147 9.80 -4.23 16.48
C ALA A 147 8.55 -5.10 16.64
N ASP A 148 8.01 -5.20 17.85
CA ASP A 148 6.82 -5.99 18.15
C ASP A 148 5.56 -5.36 17.52
N ASP A 149 5.47 -4.03 17.51
CA ASP A 149 4.40 -3.30 16.79
C ASP A 149 4.42 -3.63 15.29
N LEU A 150 5.60 -3.55 14.66
CA LEU A 150 5.74 -3.83 13.23
C LEU A 150 5.39 -5.29 12.91
N VAL A 151 5.75 -6.24 13.77
CA VAL A 151 5.34 -7.64 13.66
C VAL A 151 3.82 -7.78 13.66
N GLN A 152 3.14 -7.15 14.62
CA GLN A 152 1.67 -7.19 14.70
C GLN A 152 1.01 -6.57 13.46
N ILE A 153 1.53 -5.43 12.99
CA ILE A 153 1.03 -4.76 11.78
C ILE A 153 1.21 -5.66 10.55
N MET A 154 2.38 -6.29 10.37
CA MET A 154 2.63 -7.19 9.23
C MET A 154 1.70 -8.42 9.25
N GLN A 155 1.45 -8.99 10.43
CA GLN A 155 0.54 -10.13 10.60
C GLN A 155 -0.93 -9.77 10.30
N ALA A 156 -1.29 -8.50 10.45
CA ALA A 156 -2.63 -7.98 10.19
C ALA A 156 -2.91 -7.72 8.70
N LEU A 157 -1.90 -7.78 7.83
CA LEU A 157 -2.05 -7.56 6.40
C LEU A 157 -2.90 -8.67 5.73
N PRO A 158 -3.57 -8.35 4.60
CA PRO A 158 -4.33 -9.34 3.83
C PRO A 158 -3.50 -10.55 3.43
N GLN A 159 -4.04 -11.76 3.60
CA GLN A 159 -3.31 -13.01 3.37
C GLN A 159 -3.04 -13.31 1.88
N ASN A 160 -3.83 -12.72 0.98
CA ASN A 160 -3.68 -12.85 -0.47
C ASN A 160 -2.66 -11.87 -1.07
N LEU A 161 -1.99 -11.07 -0.22
CA LEU A 161 -1.05 -10.06 -0.68
C LEU A 161 0.19 -10.70 -1.30
N GLN A 162 0.50 -10.28 -2.52
CA GLN A 162 1.64 -10.71 -3.33
C GLN A 162 2.69 -9.60 -3.47
N SER A 163 2.29 -8.34 -3.35
CA SER A 163 3.18 -7.18 -3.43
C SER A 163 2.93 -6.22 -2.27
N LEU A 164 4.00 -5.85 -1.58
CA LEU A 164 3.98 -4.87 -0.51
C LEU A 164 5.11 -3.85 -0.73
N ASP A 165 4.75 -2.58 -0.68
CA ASP A 165 5.72 -1.48 -0.69
C ASP A 165 5.74 -0.79 0.68
N LEU A 166 6.88 -0.91 1.38
CA LEU A 166 7.19 -0.25 2.64
C LEU A 166 8.35 0.74 2.49
N SER A 167 8.66 1.17 1.27
CA SER A 167 9.73 2.14 1.03
C SER A 167 9.46 3.48 1.72
N LEU A 168 10.49 4.30 1.93
CA LEU A 168 10.32 5.65 2.50
C LEU A 168 9.63 5.69 3.89
N ASN A 169 9.81 4.68 4.75
CA ASN A 169 9.25 4.65 6.12
C ASN A 169 10.30 4.88 7.22
N ASP A 170 11.49 5.37 6.85
CA ASP A 170 12.61 5.72 7.72
C ASP A 170 13.01 4.66 8.77
N LEU A 171 12.95 3.37 8.40
CA LEU A 171 13.27 2.24 9.29
C LEU A 171 14.76 2.12 9.70
N ARG A 172 15.58 3.17 9.50
CA ARG A 172 17.03 3.17 9.75
C ARG A 172 17.39 2.87 11.21
N THR A 173 16.49 3.23 12.13
CA THR A 173 16.66 3.08 13.59
C THR A 173 16.42 1.64 14.05
N LYS A 174 15.70 0.81 13.28
CA LYS A 174 15.48 -0.60 13.60
C LYS A 174 16.78 -1.38 13.52
N THR A 175 17.03 -2.26 14.48
CA THR A 175 18.21 -3.14 14.46
C THR A 175 18.05 -4.22 13.39
N ALA A 176 19.13 -4.95 13.09
CA ALA A 176 19.03 -6.09 12.17
C ALA A 176 18.04 -7.16 12.70
N ASP A 177 18.07 -7.41 14.01
CA ASP A 177 17.16 -8.38 14.66
C ASP A 177 15.70 -7.92 14.59
N ASP A 178 15.43 -6.62 14.73
CA ASP A 178 14.07 -6.07 14.58
C ASP A 178 13.54 -6.26 13.15
N LEU A 179 14.39 -5.97 12.15
CA LEU A 179 14.05 -6.17 10.73
C LEU A 179 13.87 -7.65 10.41
N VAL A 180 14.69 -8.54 10.98
CA VAL A 180 14.53 -10.00 10.87
C VAL A 180 13.16 -10.44 11.39
N LYS A 181 12.75 -10.00 12.58
CA LYS A 181 11.43 -10.31 13.16
C LYS A 181 10.29 -9.82 12.27
N MET A 182 10.38 -8.59 11.77
CA MET A 182 9.39 -8.03 10.84
C MET A 182 9.29 -8.88 9.56
N MET A 183 10.42 -9.26 8.96
CA MET A 183 10.45 -10.06 7.73
C MET A 183 9.83 -11.44 7.92
N GLN A 184 9.97 -12.04 9.10
CA GLN A 184 9.32 -13.32 9.45
C GLN A 184 7.79 -13.20 9.60
N ALA A 185 7.30 -12.00 9.88
CA ALA A 185 5.89 -11.70 10.10
C ALA A 185 5.12 -11.34 8.82
N LEU A 186 5.81 -11.25 7.67
CA LEU A 186 5.20 -10.92 6.38
C LEU A 186 4.19 -11.97 5.91
N PRO A 187 3.20 -11.58 5.08
CA PRO A 187 2.26 -12.52 4.46
C PRO A 187 2.98 -13.64 3.70
N GLN A 188 2.51 -14.87 3.86
CA GLN A 188 3.19 -16.07 3.32
C GLN A 188 3.17 -16.14 1.78
N ASN A 189 2.23 -15.45 1.13
CA ASN A 189 2.10 -15.42 -0.33
C ASN A 189 2.86 -14.24 -0.97
N LEU A 190 3.62 -13.47 -0.19
CA LEU A 190 4.28 -12.27 -0.67
C LEU A 190 5.43 -12.61 -1.64
N GLN A 191 5.35 -12.09 -2.85
CA GLN A 191 6.32 -12.30 -3.94
C GLN A 191 7.25 -11.11 -4.14
N SER A 192 6.77 -9.89 -3.91
CA SER A 192 7.53 -8.66 -4.03
C SER A 192 7.44 -7.82 -2.76
N LEU A 193 8.60 -7.40 -2.25
CA LEU A 193 8.71 -6.47 -1.13
C LEU A 193 9.64 -5.31 -1.49
N ASP A 194 9.18 -4.08 -1.26
CA ASP A 194 10.02 -2.88 -1.35
C ASP A 194 10.36 -2.33 0.04
N LEU A 195 11.64 -2.34 0.39
CA LEU A 195 12.21 -1.71 1.59
C LEU A 195 13.21 -0.59 1.24
N SER A 196 13.25 -0.15 -0.03
CA SER A 196 14.13 0.92 -0.47
C SER A 196 13.83 2.22 0.29
N TRP A 197 14.80 3.15 0.29
CA TRP A 197 14.65 4.45 0.96
C TRP A 197 14.31 4.42 2.46
N ASN A 198 14.55 3.30 3.16
CA ASN A 198 14.42 3.19 4.61
C ASN A 198 15.74 3.46 5.38
N GLY A 199 16.74 4.04 4.72
CA GLY A 199 18.05 4.30 5.33
C GLY A 199 18.85 3.03 5.70
N LEU A 200 18.47 1.86 5.18
CA LEU A 200 19.12 0.57 5.48
C LEU A 200 20.58 0.47 5.01
N HIS A 201 21.03 1.41 4.15
CA HIS A 201 22.44 1.50 3.74
C HIS A 201 23.40 1.79 4.91
N THR A 202 22.87 2.22 6.06
CA THR A 202 23.63 2.41 7.30
C THR A 202 23.98 1.11 8.00
N LYS A 203 23.33 -0.01 7.67
CA LYS A 203 23.64 -1.33 8.23
C LYS A 203 24.94 -1.89 7.66
N THR A 204 25.61 -2.76 8.40
CA THR A 204 26.79 -3.49 7.95
C THR A 204 26.43 -4.58 6.93
N ASP A 205 27.42 -5.12 6.21
CA ASP A 205 27.19 -6.24 5.28
C ASP A 205 26.65 -7.46 6.03
N ALA A 206 27.18 -7.75 7.24
CA ALA A 206 26.75 -8.88 8.06
C ALA A 206 25.28 -8.76 8.48
N GLU A 207 24.84 -7.57 8.90
CA GLU A 207 23.45 -7.30 9.26
C GLU A 207 22.51 -7.44 8.06
N LEU A 208 22.87 -6.86 6.91
CA LEU A 208 22.07 -6.96 5.69
C LEU A 208 21.97 -8.41 5.20
N ILE A 209 23.08 -9.17 5.26
CA ILE A 209 23.07 -10.59 4.92
C ILE A 209 22.20 -11.37 5.90
N ALA A 210 22.23 -11.07 7.20
CA ALA A 210 21.36 -11.72 8.19
C ALA A 210 19.87 -11.49 7.87
N ILE A 211 19.48 -10.26 7.52
CA ILE A 211 18.12 -9.93 7.08
C ILE A 211 17.73 -10.73 5.82
N LEU A 212 18.63 -10.81 4.83
CA LEU A 212 18.39 -11.58 3.61
C LEU A 212 18.20 -13.08 3.88
N GLN A 213 18.96 -13.68 4.80
CA GLN A 213 18.87 -15.12 5.06
C GLN A 213 17.49 -15.56 5.56
N VAL A 214 16.74 -14.68 6.21
CA VAL A 214 15.38 -14.95 6.69
C VAL A 214 14.42 -15.30 5.57
N ILE A 215 14.61 -14.72 4.38
CA ILE A 215 13.74 -14.95 3.23
C ILE A 215 14.24 -16.09 2.34
N ARG A 216 15.29 -16.82 2.76
CA ARG A 216 15.77 -17.97 1.99
C ARG A 216 14.70 -19.06 1.94
N ALA A 217 14.41 -19.53 0.73
CA ALA A 217 13.35 -20.49 0.44
C ALA A 217 11.93 -20.00 0.81
N SER A 218 11.72 -18.68 0.90
CA SER A 218 10.38 -18.09 0.98
C SER A 218 9.76 -17.92 -0.42
N THR A 219 8.58 -17.32 -0.48
CA THR A 219 7.85 -16.93 -1.72
C THR A 219 8.36 -15.63 -2.34
N LEU A 220 9.21 -14.86 -1.64
CA LEU A 220 9.73 -13.59 -2.13
C LEU A 220 10.73 -13.81 -3.27
N ILE A 221 10.33 -13.42 -4.48
CA ILE A 221 11.17 -13.45 -5.69
C ILE A 221 11.70 -12.07 -6.07
N GLU A 222 11.23 -11.01 -5.39
CA GLU A 222 11.73 -9.66 -5.54
C GLU A 222 11.82 -8.98 -4.17
N LEU A 223 13.00 -8.46 -3.85
CA LEU A 223 13.21 -7.62 -2.68
C LEU A 223 14.01 -6.37 -3.07
N LYS A 224 13.43 -5.19 -2.91
CA LYS A 224 14.14 -3.92 -3.21
C LYS A 224 14.71 -3.35 -1.92
N LEU A 225 16.03 -3.23 -1.83
CA LEU A 225 16.72 -2.60 -0.69
C LEU A 225 17.28 -1.21 -1.03
N GLY A 226 17.29 -0.84 -2.31
CA GLY A 226 17.85 0.41 -2.84
C GLY A 226 19.28 0.27 -3.38
N ASP A 227 19.61 1.10 -4.38
CA ASP A 227 20.81 0.96 -5.22
C ASP A 227 22.12 0.93 -4.43
N ARG A 228 22.24 1.77 -3.39
CA ARG A 228 23.47 1.86 -2.57
C ARG A 228 23.81 0.54 -1.89
N ILE A 229 22.81 -0.24 -1.49
CA ILE A 229 23.03 -1.56 -0.87
C ILE A 229 23.47 -2.57 -1.93
N MET A 230 22.85 -2.52 -3.12
CA MET A 230 23.15 -3.44 -4.21
C MET A 230 24.51 -3.21 -4.86
N LEU A 231 25.18 -2.08 -4.58
CA LEU A 231 26.58 -1.85 -4.95
C LEU A 231 27.59 -2.61 -4.06
N ARG A 232 27.15 -3.19 -2.94
CA ARG A 232 28.02 -3.91 -2.00
C ARG A 232 28.19 -5.37 -2.46
N PRO A 233 29.40 -5.82 -2.86
CA PRO A 233 29.55 -7.10 -3.55
C PRO A 233 29.07 -8.31 -2.73
N ALA A 234 29.37 -8.34 -1.44
CA ALA A 234 28.98 -9.45 -0.56
C ALA A 234 27.46 -9.54 -0.38
N VAL A 235 26.80 -8.40 -0.17
CA VAL A 235 25.34 -8.33 -0.03
C VAL A 235 24.66 -8.67 -1.34
N LYS A 236 25.15 -8.13 -2.47
CA LYS A 236 24.61 -8.44 -3.80
C LYS A 236 24.72 -9.93 -4.12
N ALA A 237 25.87 -10.55 -3.86
CA ALA A 237 26.05 -11.99 -4.09
C ALA A 237 25.09 -12.84 -3.23
N ALA A 238 24.89 -12.47 -1.95
CA ALA A 238 23.93 -13.12 -1.07
C ALA A 238 22.48 -12.94 -1.58
N TYR A 239 22.13 -11.73 -1.99
CA TYR A 239 20.84 -11.39 -2.58
C TYR A 239 20.54 -12.22 -3.83
N ASP A 240 21.43 -12.19 -4.83
CA ASP A 240 21.27 -12.90 -6.10
C ASP A 240 21.09 -14.41 -5.86
N THR A 241 21.85 -14.97 -4.89
CA THR A 241 21.74 -16.37 -4.50
C THR A 241 20.37 -16.70 -3.90
N ILE A 242 19.91 -15.88 -2.96
CA ILE A 242 18.67 -16.13 -2.21
C ILE A 242 17.45 -15.95 -3.11
N ILE A 243 17.39 -14.85 -3.85
CA ILE A 243 16.31 -14.60 -4.81
C ILE A 243 16.31 -15.65 -5.91
N GLY A 244 17.48 -16.05 -6.44
CA GLY A 244 17.58 -17.12 -7.43
C GLY A 244 17.01 -18.46 -6.93
N ILE A 245 17.25 -18.82 -5.65
CA ILE A 245 16.64 -20.01 -5.03
C ILE A 245 15.12 -19.88 -4.95
N ASN A 246 14.62 -18.73 -4.50
CA ASN A 246 13.18 -18.50 -4.34
C ASN A 246 12.46 -18.55 -5.69
N THR A 247 13.02 -17.88 -6.70
CA THR A 247 12.52 -17.91 -8.08
C THR A 247 12.53 -19.32 -8.66
N HIS A 248 13.57 -20.12 -8.41
CA HIS A 248 13.58 -21.51 -8.87
C HIS A 248 12.49 -22.35 -8.20
N ASN A 249 12.29 -22.17 -6.89
CA ASN A 249 11.28 -22.90 -6.12
C ASN A 249 9.84 -22.51 -6.50
N SER A 250 9.60 -21.27 -6.92
CA SER A 250 8.26 -20.85 -7.36
C SER A 250 7.84 -21.57 -8.64
N PHE A 251 8.75 -21.77 -9.60
CA PHE A 251 8.46 -22.50 -10.85
C PHE A 251 8.26 -24.01 -10.69
N GLN A 252 8.64 -24.60 -9.55
CA GLN A 252 8.41 -26.03 -9.28
C GLN A 252 7.05 -26.32 -8.62
N LYS A 253 6.36 -25.29 -8.13
CA LYS A 253 5.07 -25.41 -7.44
C LYS A 253 3.85 -25.17 -8.35
N GLU A 254 4.07 -24.70 -9.57
CA GLU A 254 3.07 -24.55 -10.64
C GLU A 254 3.02 -25.78 -11.55
#